data_AF-A0A520HXS1-F1
#
_entry.id   AF-A0A520HXS1-F1
#
_cell.length_a   1.000
_cell.length_b   1.000
_cell.length_c   1.000
_cell.angle_alpha   90.00
_cell.angle_beta   90.00
_cell.angle_gamma   90.00
#
_symmetry.space_group_name_H-M   'P 1'
#
loop_
_entity.id
_entity.type
_entity.pdbx_description
1 polymer ?
#
loop_
_entity_poly.entity_id
_entity_poly.type
_entity_poly.pdbx_seq_one_letter_code
_entity_poly.pdbx_strand_id
1 'polypeptide(L)' 'VEANEVFLRATSDEAATLRARGFDFYDWAEGEVRLVTAWDSDEHDVARLAEAIAEL' A
#
# COMPACT_ATOMS: atom_id res chain seq x y z
N VAL A 1 -5.57 20.43 7.42
CA VAL A 1 -4.89 19.12 7.36
C VAL A 1 -4.97 18.68 5.91
N GLU A 2 -3.85 18.40 5.28
CA GLU A 2 -3.83 17.87 3.90
C GLU A 2 -4.09 16.36 3.95
N ALA A 3 -4.63 15.80 2.86
CA ALA A 3 -4.86 14.37 2.77
C ALA A 3 -3.51 13.64 2.64
N ASN A 4 -3.25 12.69 3.54
CA ASN A 4 -2.05 11.87 3.56
C ASN A 4 -2.38 10.39 3.30
N GLU A 5 -3.49 10.15 2.61
CA GLU A 5 -4.03 8.81 2.37
C GLU A 5 -4.12 8.56 0.87
N VAL A 6 -3.65 7.39 0.45
CA VAL A 6 -3.77 6.90 -0.92
C VAL A 6 -4.58 5.61 -0.89
N PHE A 7 -5.64 5.55 -1.69
CA PHE A 7 -6.53 4.40 -1.78
C PHE A 7 -6.25 3.64 -3.08
N LEU A 8 -6.09 2.33 -2.97
CA LEU A 8 -5.83 1.44 -4.10
C LEU A 8 -6.89 0.34 -4.13
N ARG A 9 -7.29 -0.06 -5.33
CA ARG A 9 -8.03 -1.30 -5.50
C ARG A 9 -7.06 -2.47 -5.41
N ALA A 10 -7.39 -3.46 -4.59
CA ALA A 10 -6.64 -4.70 -4.45
C ALA A 10 -7.58 -5.81 -4.00
N THR A 11 -7.51 -6.97 -4.67
CA THR A 11 -8.17 -8.20 -4.22
C THR A 11 -7.55 -8.70 -2.91
N SER A 12 -8.27 -9.56 -2.17
CA SER A 12 -7.73 -10.17 -0.95
C SER A 12 -6.44 -10.94 -1.19
N ASP A 13 -6.29 -11.58 -2.36
CA ASP A 13 -5.09 -12.36 -2.72
C ASP A 13 -3.89 -11.47 -3.06
N GLU A 14 -4.11 -10.37 -3.79
CA GLU A 14 -3.08 -9.36 -4.06
C GLU A 14 -2.61 -8.71 -2.74
N ALA A 15 -3.54 -8.34 -1.87
CA ALA A 15 -3.23 -7.79 -0.56
C ALA A 15 -2.44 -8.78 0.31
N ALA A 16 -2.84 -10.06 0.33
CA ALA A 16 -2.10 -11.12 1.01
C ALA A 16 -0.69 -11.31 0.44
N THR A 17 -0.53 -11.21 -0.88
CA THR A 17 0.77 -11.30 -1.55
C THR A 17 1.70 -10.19 -1.13
N LEU A 18 1.22 -8.93 -1.08
CA LEU A 18 2.02 -7.80 -0.61
C LEU A 18 2.38 -7.94 0.88
N ARG A 19 1.45 -8.41 1.73
CA ARG A 19 1.73 -8.67 3.15
C ARG A 19 2.77 -9.77 3.36
N ALA A 20 2.74 -10.81 2.53
CA ALA A 20 3.76 -11.86 2.56
C ALA A 20 5.16 -11.34 2.16
N ARG A 21 5.23 -10.25 1.36
CA ARG A 21 6.47 -9.53 1.04
C ARG A 21 6.91 -8.55 2.14
N GLY A 22 6.13 -8.41 3.21
CA GLY A 22 6.47 -7.59 4.39
C GLY A 22 5.88 -6.19 4.39
N PHE A 23 4.99 -5.84 3.45
CA PHE A 23 4.30 -4.55 3.44
C PHE A 23 3.08 -4.58 4.36
N ASP A 24 2.82 -3.46 5.04
CA ASP A 24 1.64 -3.29 5.88
C ASP A 24 0.80 -2.08 5.43
N PHE A 25 -0.52 -2.23 5.54
CA PHE A 25 -1.53 -1.26 5.15
C PHE A 25 -2.91 -1.71 5.63
N TYR A 26 -3.85 -0.78 5.64
CA TYR A 26 -5.20 -1.04 6.13
C TYR A 26 -6.12 -1.56 5.01
N ASP A 27 -6.92 -2.57 5.31
CA ASP A 27 -8.11 -2.87 4.51
C ASP A 27 -9.16 -1.80 4.81
N TRP A 28 -9.62 -1.07 3.79
CA TRP A 28 -10.56 0.04 3.96
C TRP A 28 -12.00 -0.36 3.65
N ALA A 29 -12.17 -1.05 2.53
CA ALA A 29 -13.43 -1.64 2.10
C ALA A 29 -13.15 -2.93 1.32
N GLU A 30 -14.20 -3.66 0.95
CA GLU A 30 -14.04 -4.85 0.11
C GLU A 30 -13.37 -4.48 -1.21
N GLY A 31 -12.21 -5.09 -1.47
CA GLY A 31 -11.42 -4.82 -2.67
C GLY A 31 -10.63 -3.51 -2.65
N GLU A 32 -10.50 -2.84 -1.51
CA GLU A 32 -9.82 -1.56 -1.38
C GLU A 32 -8.90 -1.50 -0.15
N VAL A 33 -7.67 -1.02 -0.36
CA VAL A 33 -6.66 -0.84 0.68
C VAL A 33 -6.28 0.64 0.79
N ARG A 34 -5.89 1.06 1.99
CA ARG A 34 -5.48 2.42 2.32
C ARG A 34 -4.02 2.45 2.77
N LEU A 35 -3.23 3.21 2.04
CA LEU A 35 -1.86 3.57 2.38
C LEU A 35 -1.86 4.92 3.09
N VAL A 36 -0.98 5.08 4.06
CA VAL A 36 -0.76 6.34 4.78
C VAL A 36 0.62 6.85 4.41
N THR A 37 0.70 8.11 3.99
CA THR A 37 1.95 8.83 3.76
C THR A 37 2.24 9.77 4.92
N ALA A 38 3.52 10.08 5.11
CA ALA A 38 3.99 11.03 6.09
C ALA A 38 5.07 11.93 5.46
N TRP A 39 5.37 13.05 6.12
CA TRP A 39 6.38 14.00 5.66
C TRP A 39 7.79 13.40 5.64
N ASP A 40 8.01 12.33 6.40
CA ASP A 40 9.25 11.60 6.59
C ASP A 40 9.19 10.16 6.05
N SER A 41 8.20 9.84 5.21
CA SER A 41 8.20 8.55 4.50
C SER A 41 9.46 8.42 3.64
N ASP A 42 10.21 7.33 3.84
CA ASP A 42 11.44 7.08 3.09
C ASP A 42 11.13 6.78 1.62
N GLU A 43 11.78 7.52 0.70
CA GLU A 43 11.54 7.40 -0.74
C GLU A 43 11.87 6.00 -1.28
N HIS A 44 12.87 5.32 -0.71
CA HIS A 44 13.26 3.98 -1.13
C HIS A 44 12.22 2.94 -0.70
N ASP A 45 11.64 3.08 0.49
CA ASP A 45 10.54 2.20 0.93
C ASP A 45 9.28 2.39 0.07
N VAL A 46 8.96 3.64 -0.31
CA VAL A 46 7.87 3.94 -1.25
C VAL A 46 8.14 3.32 -2.62
N ALA A 47 9.37 3.45 -3.15
CA ALA A 47 9.74 2.86 -4.43
C ALA A 47 9.60 1.33 -4.42
N ARG A 48 10.05 0.66 -3.35
CA ARG A 48 9.92 -0.80 -3.18
C ARG A 48 8.46 -1.26 -3.13
N LEU A 49 7.58 -0.50 -2.49
CA LEU A 49 6.15 -0.79 -2.50
C LEU A 49 5.57 -0.64 -3.91
N ALA A 50 5.92 0.43 -4.63
CA ALA A 50 5.45 0.68 -5.99
C ALA A 50 5.89 -0.42 -6.97
N GLU A 51 7.16 -0.86 -6.90
CA GLU A 51 7.67 -2.00 -7.66
C GLU A 51 6.94 -3.29 -7.31
N ALA A 52 6.74 -3.57 -6.02
CA ALA A 52 6.05 -4.77 -5.60
C ALA A 52 4.59 -4.83 -6.07
N ILE A 53 3.90 -3.68 -6.15
CA ILE A 53 2.56 -3.52 -6.74
C ILE A 53 2.59 -3.76 -8.24
N ALA A 54 3.60 -3.26 -8.95
CA ALA A 54 3.73 -3.44 -10.41
C ALA A 54 4.00 -4.90 -10.82
N GLU A 55 4.45 -5.73 -9.89
CA GLU A 55 4.71 -7.18 -10.08
C GLU A 55 3.53 -8.10 -9.68
N LEU A 56 2.40 -7.54 -9.24
CA LEU A 56 1.17 -8.30 -8.99
C LEU A 56 0.48 -8.68 -10.30
#